data_AF-A0A0V1ND52-F1
#
_entry.id   AF-A0A0V1ND52-F1
#
_cell.length_a   1.000
_cell.length_b   1.000
_cell.length_c   1.000
_cell.angle_alpha   90.00
_cell.angle_beta   90.00
_cell.angle_gamma   90.00
#
_symmetry.space_group_name_H-M   'P 1'
#
loop_
_entity.id
_entity.type
_entity.pdbx_description
1 polymer ?
#
loop_
_entity_poly.entity_id
_entity_poly.type
_entity_poly.pdbx_seq_one_letter_code
_entity_poly.pdbx_strand_id
1 'polypeptide(L)'
;MKTRQYKFRAIVYKAPAQNTGKIIHAGAIQSWDDSPRPFTAVHGHSFGKTLEHVVGTHASVKFLAYNNVPPGIPNVKTKSNSKGVIILSTAADSAAWVVHTIPGFPTAKIPYNWPAAETARGHLLICLTISKSQINAIAASLLLVQPVIHYNDIPETETARMPYFKKLAEGQTPIIPPFTSRRTVRTQNARAPVTVHIYSKSESSKYDLN
;
A
#
# COMPACT_ATOMS: atom_id res chain seq x y z
N MET A 1 24.66 10.15 13.09
CA MET A 1 23.17 10.14 13.09
C MET A 1 22.68 8.75 12.68
N LYS A 2 21.94 8.04 13.53
CA LYS A 2 21.32 6.76 13.14
C LYS A 2 20.13 7.06 12.24
N THR A 3 20.26 6.78 10.94
CA THR A 3 19.15 6.80 9.99
C THR A 3 18.06 5.87 10.53
N ARG A 4 16.91 6.41 10.94
CA ARG A 4 15.78 5.57 11.37
C ARG A 4 15.27 4.82 10.15
N GLN A 5 15.70 3.57 10.00
CA GLN A 5 15.11 2.66 9.03
C GLN A 5 13.71 2.30 9.54
N TYR A 6 12.69 2.66 8.79
CA TYR A 6 11.33 2.31 9.15
C TYR A 6 11.14 0.80 8.95
N LYS A 7 10.94 0.06 10.05
CA LYS A 7 10.72 -1.40 10.02
C LYS A 7 9.22 -1.69 9.96
N PHE A 8 8.67 -1.74 8.76
CA PHE A 8 7.27 -2.11 8.53
C PHE A 8 7.17 -3.44 7.78
N ARG A 9 7.12 -4.54 8.52
CA ARG A 9 6.72 -5.83 7.96
C ARG A 9 5.68 -6.43 8.86
N ALA A 10 4.43 -6.29 8.46
CA ALA A 10 3.29 -6.81 9.21
C ALA A 10 2.17 -7.25 8.26
N ILE A 11 1.47 -8.31 8.68
CA ILE A 11 0.19 -8.71 8.12
C ILE A 11 -0.85 -8.55 9.21
N VAL A 12 -1.97 -7.94 8.88
CA VAL A 12 -3.03 -7.62 9.83
C VAL A 12 -4.35 -8.11 9.26
N TYR A 13 -5.09 -8.88 10.05
CA TYR A 13 -6.40 -9.37 9.71
C TYR A 13 -7.43 -8.86 10.72
N LYS A 14 -8.40 -8.08 10.25
CA LYS A 14 -9.58 -7.69 11.03
C LYS A 14 -10.73 -8.61 10.64
N ALA A 15 -11.33 -9.28 11.63
CA ALA A 15 -12.54 -10.07 11.40
C ALA A 15 -13.79 -9.17 11.26
N PRO A 16 -14.86 -9.63 10.60
CA PRO A 16 -16.16 -8.95 10.58
C PRO A 16 -16.68 -8.65 11.98
N ALA A 17 -17.32 -7.50 12.15
CA ALA A 17 -17.87 -7.00 13.43
C ALA A 17 -16.86 -6.85 14.59
N GLN A 18 -15.56 -7.05 14.35
CA GLN A 18 -14.51 -6.80 15.35
C GLN A 18 -13.93 -5.40 15.16
N ASN A 19 -13.68 -4.73 16.29
CA ASN A 19 -13.03 -3.42 16.35
C ASN A 19 -11.51 -3.52 16.48
N THR A 20 -10.98 -4.67 16.89
CA THR A 20 -9.56 -5.05 16.86
C THR A 20 -9.33 -6.13 15.79
N GLY A 21 -8.08 -6.52 15.59
CA GLY A 21 -7.72 -7.58 14.65
C GLY A 21 -6.54 -8.40 15.16
N LYS A 22 -6.16 -9.39 14.37
CA LYS A 22 -4.97 -10.20 14.59
C LYS A 22 -3.80 -9.64 13.77
N ILE A 23 -2.58 -9.70 14.31
CA ILE A 23 -1.38 -9.21 13.65
C ILE A 23 -0.23 -10.21 13.72
N ILE A 24 0.55 -10.30 12.65
CA ILE A 24 1.86 -10.96 12.64
C ILE A 24 2.92 -9.95 12.24
N HIS A 25 3.97 -9.85 13.04
CA HIS A 25 5.15 -9.00 12.77
C HIS A 25 6.30 -9.83 12.18
N ALA A 26 7.17 -9.21 11.38
CA ALA A 26 8.38 -9.88 10.92
C ALA A 26 9.27 -10.32 12.09
N GLY A 27 9.63 -11.61 12.10
CA GLY A 27 10.41 -12.24 13.16
C GLY A 27 9.57 -12.86 14.28
N ALA A 28 8.24 -12.72 14.25
CA ALA A 28 7.34 -13.48 15.12
C ALA A 28 7.34 -14.94 14.67
N ILE A 29 7.79 -15.83 15.55
CA ILE A 29 7.84 -17.27 15.32
C ILE A 29 6.49 -17.82 15.79
N GLN A 30 5.51 -17.87 14.87
CA GLN A 30 4.33 -18.75 14.88
C GLN A 30 2.97 -18.29 15.45
N SER A 31 2.79 -17.14 16.10
CA SER A 31 1.44 -16.70 16.56
C SER A 31 0.91 -15.44 15.89
N TRP A 32 -0.39 -15.45 15.59
CA TRP A 32 -1.19 -14.24 15.38
C TRP A 32 -1.46 -13.62 16.75
N ASP A 33 -0.96 -12.41 16.97
CA ASP A 33 -1.17 -11.68 18.22
C ASP A 33 -2.39 -10.75 18.11
N ASP A 34 -2.98 -10.37 19.25
CA ASP A 34 -4.05 -9.37 19.25
C ASP A 34 -3.51 -7.97 18.97
N SER A 35 -4.21 -7.23 18.10
CA SER A 35 -3.97 -5.81 17.91
C SER A 35 -4.21 -5.09 19.23
N PRO A 36 -3.23 -4.33 19.75
CA PRO A 36 -3.30 -3.82 21.12
C PRO A 36 -4.37 -2.73 21.34
N ARG A 37 -4.89 -2.13 20.27
CA ARG A 37 -5.97 -1.14 20.31
C ARG A 37 -6.97 -1.35 19.17
N PRO A 38 -8.21 -0.84 19.33
CA PRO A 38 -9.19 -0.80 18.25
C PRO A 38 -8.71 0.02 17.06
N PHE A 39 -9.15 -0.33 15.86
CA PHE A 39 -8.86 0.40 14.62
C PHE A 39 -9.50 1.78 14.56
N THR A 40 -10.42 2.12 15.46
CA THR A 40 -10.95 3.49 15.60
C THR A 40 -10.00 4.41 16.37
N ALA A 41 -9.02 3.86 17.09
CA ALA A 41 -8.00 4.67 17.76
C ALA A 41 -7.03 5.27 16.73
N VAL A 42 -6.40 6.41 17.05
CA VAL A 42 -5.38 7.01 16.17
C VAL A 42 -4.04 6.27 16.29
N HIS A 43 -3.79 5.66 17.46
CA HIS A 43 -2.51 5.07 17.82
C HIS A 43 -2.68 3.69 18.46
N GLY A 44 -1.56 2.96 18.56
CA GLY A 44 -1.51 1.66 19.25
C GLY A 44 -2.02 0.49 18.42
N HIS A 45 -2.10 0.64 17.10
CA HIS A 45 -2.33 -0.46 16.16
C HIS A 45 -1.58 -0.20 14.84
N SER A 46 -1.39 -1.27 14.07
CA SER A 46 -0.58 -1.30 12.86
C SER A 46 -1.11 -0.45 11.71
N PHE A 47 -2.43 -0.39 11.49
CA PHE A 47 -3.03 0.45 10.45
C PHE A 47 -2.69 1.94 10.67
N GLY A 48 -2.90 2.45 11.88
CA GLY A 48 -2.62 3.84 12.23
C GLY A 48 -1.13 4.13 12.17
N LYS A 49 -0.29 3.23 12.71
CA LYS A 49 1.17 3.41 12.71
C LYS A 49 1.77 3.42 11.30
N THR A 50 1.34 2.52 10.43
CA THR A 50 1.83 2.43 9.05
C THR A 50 1.52 3.70 8.25
N LEU A 51 0.43 4.38 8.59
CA LEU A 51 -0.13 5.50 7.82
C LEU A 51 0.01 6.83 8.54
N GLU A 52 0.74 6.90 9.65
CA GLU A 52 0.86 8.11 10.48
C GLU A 52 1.38 9.33 9.70
N HIS A 53 2.27 9.10 8.73
CA HIS A 53 2.83 10.13 7.85
C HIS A 53 2.09 10.26 6.50
N VAL A 54 1.02 9.49 6.32
CA VAL A 54 0.05 9.64 5.23
C VAL A 54 -1.08 10.57 5.67
N VAL A 55 -1.53 10.42 6.92
CA VAL A 55 -2.57 11.25 7.56
C VAL A 55 -2.03 12.57 8.13
N GLY A 56 -0.75 12.61 8.51
CA GLY A 56 -0.05 13.80 9.00
C GLY A 56 1.06 14.27 8.07
N THR A 57 1.50 15.53 8.24
CA THR A 57 2.60 16.10 7.44
C THR A 57 3.95 15.72 8.03
N HIS A 58 4.84 15.19 7.21
CA HIS A 58 6.25 14.99 7.55
C HIS A 58 7.13 15.46 6.38
N ALA A 59 8.16 16.26 6.68
CA ALA A 59 8.94 16.95 5.64
C ALA A 59 9.58 15.98 4.63
N SER A 60 10.10 14.87 5.12
CA SER A 60 10.81 13.89 4.31
C SER A 60 9.98 12.66 3.91
N VAL A 61 8.67 12.59 4.20
CA VAL A 61 7.85 11.44 3.80
C VAL A 61 6.91 11.86 2.69
N LYS A 62 6.97 11.13 1.58
CA LYS A 62 6.13 11.31 0.39
C LYS A 62 5.42 10.02 0.07
N PHE A 63 4.25 10.10 -0.54
CA PHE A 63 3.44 8.93 -0.83
C PHE A 63 2.51 9.10 -2.03
N LEU A 64 2.14 7.95 -2.58
CA LEU A 64 1.09 7.79 -3.56
C LEU A 64 0.03 6.85 -2.97
N ALA A 65 -1.23 7.31 -2.92
CA ALA A 65 -2.35 6.53 -2.41
C ALA A 65 -3.34 6.21 -3.54
N TYR A 66 -3.79 4.96 -3.57
CA TYR A 66 -4.71 4.46 -4.57
C TYR A 66 -5.83 3.64 -3.93
N ASN A 67 -7.06 3.82 -4.41
CA ASN A 67 -8.25 3.14 -3.90
C ASN A 67 -9.40 3.26 -4.90
N ASN A 68 -10.06 2.15 -5.24
CA ASN A 68 -11.24 2.17 -6.12
C ASN A 68 -12.50 2.77 -5.48
N VAL A 69 -12.50 2.95 -4.16
CA VAL A 69 -13.49 3.75 -3.42
C VAL A 69 -12.71 4.76 -2.58
N PRO A 70 -12.18 5.84 -3.19
CA PRO A 70 -11.33 6.77 -2.46
C PRO A 70 -12.12 7.60 -1.44
N PRO A 71 -11.50 7.97 -0.30
CA PRO A 71 -12.16 8.80 0.70
C PRO A 71 -12.62 10.14 0.11
N GLY A 72 -13.88 10.53 0.37
CA GLY A 72 -14.43 11.82 -0.03
C GLY A 72 -14.72 12.00 -1.52
N ILE A 73 -14.52 10.97 -2.35
CA ILE A 73 -14.77 11.03 -3.80
C ILE A 73 -15.87 10.01 -4.15
N PRO A 74 -17.13 10.42 -4.24
CA PRO A 74 -18.23 9.53 -4.58
C PRO A 74 -18.22 9.15 -6.07
N ASN A 75 -18.92 8.08 -6.43
CA ASN A 75 -19.26 7.70 -7.81
C ASN A 75 -18.08 7.44 -8.75
N VAL A 76 -16.92 7.05 -8.22
CA VAL A 76 -15.76 6.64 -9.01
C VAL A 76 -16.10 5.43 -9.89
N LYS A 77 -15.89 5.55 -11.20
CA LYS A 77 -16.05 4.46 -12.16
C LYS A 77 -14.68 3.85 -12.46
N THR A 78 -14.46 2.62 -12.03
CA THR A 78 -13.25 1.84 -12.35
C THR A 78 -13.57 0.36 -12.32
N LYS A 79 -12.81 -0.44 -13.08
CA LYS A 79 -12.83 -1.91 -12.96
C LYS A 79 -11.75 -2.44 -12.04
N SER A 80 -10.83 -1.60 -11.60
CA SER A 80 -9.82 -1.98 -10.62
C SER A 80 -10.46 -2.14 -9.25
N ASN A 81 -10.05 -3.18 -8.52
CA ASN A 81 -10.41 -3.36 -7.12
C ASN A 81 -9.23 -3.05 -6.17
N SER A 82 -8.10 -2.61 -6.72
CA SER A 82 -6.86 -2.42 -6.00
C SER A 82 -6.91 -1.20 -5.06
N LYS A 83 -6.34 -1.37 -3.87
CA LYS A 83 -6.20 -0.31 -2.86
C LYS A 83 -4.86 -0.43 -2.15
N GLY A 84 -4.27 0.69 -1.76
CA GLY A 84 -2.98 0.69 -1.10
C GLY A 84 -2.27 2.03 -1.13
N VAL A 85 -1.05 2.03 -0.62
CA VAL A 85 -0.18 3.20 -0.51
C VAL A 85 1.26 2.80 -0.79
N ILE A 86 1.96 3.61 -1.59
CA ILE A 86 3.43 3.58 -1.69
C ILE A 86 3.92 4.77 -0.88
N ILE A 87 4.78 4.53 0.10
CA ILE A 87 5.36 5.55 0.97
C ILE A 87 6.88 5.51 0.79
N LEU A 88 7.54 6.65 0.66
CA LEU A 88 9.01 6.73 0.62
C LEU A 88 9.54 7.87 1.49
N SER A 89 10.79 7.71 1.92
CA SER A 89 11.56 8.76 2.58
C SER A 89 12.45 9.47 1.58
N THR A 90 12.43 10.80 1.50
CA THR A 90 13.41 11.58 0.71
C THR A 90 14.77 11.70 1.40
N ALA A 91 14.87 11.32 2.67
CA ALA A 91 16.09 11.40 3.47
C ALA A 91 16.91 10.10 3.51
N ALA A 92 16.37 8.98 3.00
CA ALA A 92 17.02 7.67 3.01
C ALA A 92 16.52 6.78 1.87
N ASP A 93 17.28 5.77 1.46
CA ASP A 93 16.76 4.70 0.58
C ASP A 93 15.86 3.75 1.38
N SER A 94 14.65 4.20 1.69
CA SER A 94 13.65 3.41 2.41
C SER A 94 12.26 3.77 1.92
N ALA A 95 11.48 2.73 1.65
CA ALA A 95 10.09 2.84 1.23
C ALA A 95 9.25 1.73 1.87
N ALA A 96 7.94 1.91 1.87
CA ALA A 96 6.97 0.92 2.27
C ALA A 96 5.90 0.80 1.18
N TRP A 97 5.48 -0.44 0.91
CA TRP A 97 4.30 -0.71 0.10
C TRP A 97 3.23 -1.34 0.97
N VAL A 98 2.06 -0.72 0.98
CA VAL A 98 0.88 -1.12 1.73
C VAL A 98 -0.19 -1.56 0.76
N VAL A 99 -0.75 -2.74 0.98
CA VAL A 99 -1.93 -3.25 0.28
C VAL A 99 -3.02 -3.49 1.31
N HIS A 100 -4.25 -3.06 1.04
CA HIS A 100 -5.38 -3.28 1.95
C HIS A 100 -6.69 -3.50 1.20
N THR A 101 -7.74 -3.89 1.94
CA THR A 101 -9.08 -4.09 1.38
C THR A 101 -10.10 -3.02 1.78
N ILE A 102 -9.71 -2.03 2.59
CA ILE A 102 -10.61 -1.02 3.18
C ILE A 102 -11.01 0.07 2.16
N PRO A 103 -12.29 0.24 1.80
CA PRO A 103 -12.79 1.39 1.04
C PRO A 103 -12.81 2.66 1.90
N GLY A 104 -12.69 3.83 1.26
CA GLY A 104 -12.71 5.12 1.94
C GLY A 104 -11.47 5.40 2.81
N PHE A 105 -10.36 4.70 2.57
CA PHE A 105 -9.16 4.76 3.42
C PHE A 105 -7.86 4.62 2.59
N PRO A 106 -6.74 5.19 3.04
CA PRO A 106 -6.64 6.24 4.06
C PRO A 106 -7.06 7.60 3.53
N THR A 107 -7.45 8.49 4.44
CA THR A 107 -7.60 9.91 4.12
C THR A 107 -6.22 10.56 4.00
N ALA A 108 -5.84 10.99 2.80
CA ALA A 108 -4.55 11.63 2.57
C ALA A 108 -4.51 13.04 3.19
N LYS A 109 -3.49 13.34 4.00
CA LYS A 109 -3.25 14.65 4.66
C LYS A 109 -4.37 15.16 5.56
N ILE A 110 -5.27 14.27 5.96
CA ILE A 110 -6.32 14.55 6.93
C ILE A 110 -6.10 13.59 8.10
N PRO A 111 -6.33 14.03 9.36
CA PRO A 111 -6.21 13.18 10.54
C PRO A 111 -6.85 11.81 10.37
N TYR A 112 -6.26 10.82 11.02
CA TYR A 112 -6.69 9.43 10.96
C TYR A 112 -8.19 9.29 11.21
N ASN A 113 -8.88 8.70 10.25
CA ASN A 113 -10.31 8.44 10.35
C ASN A 113 -10.62 7.02 9.85
N TRP A 114 -11.06 6.17 10.76
CA TRP A 114 -11.52 4.82 10.42
C TRP A 114 -12.92 4.89 9.78
N PRO A 115 -13.15 4.31 8.58
CA PRO A 115 -14.48 4.33 7.99
C PRO A 115 -15.44 3.45 8.80
N ALA A 116 -16.44 4.06 9.46
CA ALA A 116 -17.30 3.36 10.42
C ALA A 116 -18.02 2.12 9.83
N ALA A 117 -18.44 2.19 8.56
CA ALA A 117 -19.08 1.08 7.85
C ALA A 117 -18.19 -0.18 7.73
N GLU A 118 -16.88 -0.01 7.82
CA GLU A 118 -15.89 -1.07 7.64
C GLU A 118 -15.65 -1.87 8.94
N THR A 119 -16.20 -1.42 10.07
CA THR A 119 -16.23 -2.22 11.30
C THR A 119 -17.03 -3.51 11.12
N ALA A 120 -18.13 -3.48 10.36
CA ALA A 120 -18.95 -4.66 10.11
C ALA A 120 -18.27 -5.69 9.19
N ARG A 121 -17.22 -5.31 8.44
CA ARG A 121 -16.59 -6.12 7.39
C ARG A 121 -15.23 -6.67 7.81
N GLY A 122 -14.77 -7.72 7.13
CA GLY A 122 -13.43 -8.27 7.32
C GLY A 122 -12.41 -7.54 6.45
N HIS A 123 -11.21 -7.25 6.98
CA HIS A 123 -10.16 -6.56 6.24
C HIS A 123 -8.78 -7.16 6.41
N LEU A 124 -7.99 -7.09 5.34
CA LEU A 124 -6.57 -7.44 5.35
C LEU A 124 -5.76 -6.18 5.10
N LEU A 125 -4.63 -6.07 5.79
CA LEU A 125 -3.55 -5.14 5.44
C LEU A 125 -2.23 -5.89 5.44
N ILE A 126 -1.46 -5.65 4.39
CA ILE A 126 -0.08 -6.11 4.26
C ILE A 126 0.79 -4.86 4.13
N CYS A 127 1.81 -4.75 4.97
CA CYS A 127 2.83 -3.71 4.83
C CYS A 127 4.20 -4.35 4.65
N LEU A 128 4.90 -3.93 3.60
CA LEU A 128 6.22 -4.42 3.21
C LEU A 128 7.21 -3.26 3.16
N THR A 129 8.27 -3.35 3.96
CA THR A 129 9.44 -2.46 3.81
C THR A 129 10.25 -2.90 2.60
N ILE A 130 10.54 -1.97 1.70
CA ILE A 130 11.25 -2.18 0.43
C ILE A 130 12.28 -1.06 0.23
N SER A 131 13.28 -1.30 -0.62
CA SER A 131 14.13 -0.20 -1.12
C SER A 131 13.39 0.57 -2.21
N LYS A 132 13.78 1.83 -2.47
CA LYS A 132 13.15 2.63 -3.53
C LYS A 132 13.30 1.97 -4.90
N SER A 133 14.38 1.22 -5.12
CA SER A 133 14.60 0.47 -6.37
C SER A 133 13.51 -0.54 -6.71
N GLN A 134 12.72 -1.01 -5.73
CA GLN A 134 11.59 -1.93 -5.96
C GLN A 134 10.32 -1.22 -6.44
N ILE A 135 10.21 0.10 -6.23
CA ILE A 135 8.99 0.88 -6.52
C ILE A 135 8.60 0.77 -8.00
N ASN A 136 9.56 0.85 -8.92
CA ASN A 136 9.26 0.80 -10.36
C ASN A 136 8.65 -0.54 -10.79
N ALA A 137 9.03 -1.65 -10.15
CA ALA A 137 8.44 -2.95 -10.42
C ALA A 137 7.00 -3.05 -9.88
N ILE A 138 6.73 -2.47 -8.70
CA ILE A 138 5.37 -2.35 -8.14
C ILE A 138 4.52 -1.46 -9.03
N ALA A 139 5.07 -0.32 -9.48
CA ALA A 139 4.38 0.60 -10.37
C ALA A 139 4.01 -0.06 -11.71
N ALA A 140 4.84 -0.94 -12.25
CA ALA A 140 4.51 -1.71 -13.45
C ALA A 140 3.30 -2.63 -13.24
N SER A 141 3.19 -3.27 -12.07
CA SER A 141 2.02 -4.08 -11.69
C SER A 141 0.78 -3.20 -11.49
N LEU A 142 0.92 -2.06 -10.81
CA LEU A 142 -0.18 -1.11 -10.61
C LEU A 142 -0.68 -0.53 -11.93
N LEU A 143 0.23 -0.16 -12.84
CA LEU A 143 -0.11 0.36 -14.16
C LEU A 143 -1.02 -0.62 -14.93
N LEU A 144 -0.80 -1.92 -14.79
CA LEU A 144 -1.61 -2.95 -15.44
C LEU A 144 -3.02 -3.09 -14.82
N VAL A 145 -3.13 -3.00 -13.49
CA VAL A 145 -4.43 -3.12 -12.79
C VAL A 145 -5.20 -1.80 -12.72
N GLN A 146 -4.63 -0.70 -13.25
CA GLN A 146 -5.27 0.61 -13.45
C GLN A 146 -6.02 1.13 -12.20
N PRO A 147 -5.35 1.24 -11.04
CA PRO A 147 -6.00 1.68 -9.82
C PRO A 147 -6.32 3.18 -9.91
N VAL A 148 -7.31 3.62 -9.13
CA VAL A 148 -7.62 5.05 -9.00
C VAL A 148 -6.66 5.66 -7.99
N ILE A 149 -5.75 6.50 -8.48
CA ILE A 149 -4.82 7.27 -7.66
C ILE A 149 -5.53 8.53 -7.20
N HIS A 150 -5.73 8.67 -5.89
CA HIS A 150 -6.46 9.81 -5.32
C HIS A 150 -5.55 10.81 -4.60
N TYR A 151 -4.26 10.47 -4.44
CA TYR A 151 -3.25 11.37 -3.92
C TYR A 151 -1.85 10.93 -4.38
N ASN A 152 -1.01 11.90 -4.74
CA ASN A 152 0.40 11.68 -5.04
C ASN A 152 1.21 12.96 -4.73
N ASP A 153 2.15 12.88 -3.79
CA ASP A 153 3.13 13.95 -3.55
C ASP A 153 4.59 13.48 -3.71
N ILE A 154 4.80 12.32 -4.34
CA ILE A 154 6.15 11.82 -4.64
C ILE A 154 6.78 12.71 -5.72
N PRO A 155 7.90 13.41 -5.42
CA PRO A 155 8.52 14.31 -6.37
C PRO A 155 9.23 13.54 -7.49
N GLU A 156 9.28 14.14 -8.68
CA GLU A 156 9.90 13.52 -9.85
C GLU A 156 11.39 13.17 -9.64
N THR A 157 12.09 13.92 -8.79
CA THR A 157 13.49 13.67 -8.44
C THR A 157 13.69 12.28 -7.79
N GLU A 158 12.70 11.78 -7.07
CA GLU A 158 12.72 10.44 -6.46
C GLU A 158 12.41 9.33 -7.47
N THR A 159 11.73 9.68 -8.57
CA THR A 159 11.20 8.72 -9.55
C THR A 159 11.83 8.87 -10.93
N ALA A 160 12.90 9.66 -11.06
CA ALA A 160 13.54 9.98 -12.35
C ALA A 160 13.97 8.73 -13.13
N ARG A 161 14.32 7.63 -12.42
CA ARG A 161 14.70 6.34 -13.02
C ARG A 161 13.57 5.30 -12.99
N MET A 162 12.33 5.73 -12.79
CA MET A 162 11.15 4.86 -12.61
C MET A 162 10.11 5.12 -13.70
N PRO A 163 10.35 4.67 -14.94
CA PRO A 163 9.47 4.95 -16.07
C PRO A 163 8.03 4.44 -15.87
N TYR A 164 7.83 3.31 -15.20
CA TYR A 164 6.47 2.80 -14.93
C TYR A 164 5.76 3.61 -13.86
N PHE A 165 6.51 4.15 -12.88
CA PHE A 165 5.93 5.07 -11.90
C PHE A 165 5.46 6.36 -12.58
N LYS A 166 6.27 6.93 -13.47
CA LYS A 166 5.87 8.10 -14.25
C LYS A 166 4.58 7.84 -15.03
N LYS A 167 4.52 6.75 -15.79
CA LYS A 167 3.30 6.34 -16.51
C LYS A 167 2.09 6.16 -15.60
N LEU A 168 2.28 5.56 -14.42
CA LEU A 168 1.22 5.36 -13.44
C LEU A 168 0.71 6.70 -12.90
N ALA A 169 1.62 7.61 -12.51
CA ALA A 169 1.29 8.93 -12.00
C ALA A 169 0.57 9.82 -13.04
N GLU A 170 0.89 9.64 -14.32
CA GLU A 170 0.22 10.30 -15.46
C GLU A 170 -1.12 9.64 -15.84
N GLY A 171 -1.51 8.54 -15.19
CA GLY A 171 -2.76 7.83 -15.49
C GLY A 171 -2.76 7.08 -16.82
N GLN A 172 -1.59 6.75 -17.37
CA GLN A 172 -1.50 5.95 -18.59
C GLN A 172 -2.02 4.52 -18.36
N THR A 173 -2.56 3.90 -19.39
CA THR A 173 -3.11 2.54 -19.32
C THR A 173 -2.51 1.66 -20.41
N PRO A 174 -2.05 0.43 -20.10
CA PRO A 174 -1.63 -0.52 -21.12
C PRO A 174 -2.83 -0.99 -21.93
N ILE A 175 -2.84 -0.71 -23.23
CA ILE A 175 -3.91 -1.11 -24.16
C ILE A 175 -3.52 -2.29 -25.07
N ILE A 176 -2.26 -2.73 -25.00
CA ILE A 176 -1.71 -3.83 -25.81
C ILE A 176 -1.34 -5.00 -24.88
N PRO A 177 -1.54 -6.26 -25.29
CA PRO A 177 -1.06 -7.43 -24.56
C PRO A 177 0.44 -7.35 -24.21
N PRO A 178 0.88 -8.04 -23.13
CA PRO A 178 0.12 -8.97 -22.31
C PRO A 178 -0.79 -8.29 -21.27
N PHE A 179 -1.99 -8.85 -21.08
CA PHE A 179 -2.99 -8.35 -20.11
C PHE A 179 -2.88 -8.97 -18.71
N THR A 180 -1.92 -9.86 -18.51
CA THR A 180 -1.49 -10.38 -17.22
C THR A 180 0.00 -10.12 -17.04
N SER A 181 0.44 -10.01 -15.79
CA SER A 181 1.86 -9.94 -15.50
C SER A 181 2.20 -10.58 -14.16
N ARG A 182 3.43 -11.09 -14.09
CA ARG A 182 4.08 -11.52 -12.86
C ARG A 182 5.34 -10.67 -12.66
N ARG A 183 5.37 -9.91 -11.57
CA ARG A 183 6.56 -9.16 -11.13
C ARG A 183 7.07 -9.75 -9.84
N THR A 184 8.36 -9.54 -9.58
CA THR A 184 9.01 -10.00 -8.35
C THR A 184 9.69 -8.81 -7.71
N VAL A 185 9.45 -8.64 -6.41
CA VAL A 185 10.13 -7.66 -5.58
C VAL A 185 10.71 -8.32 -4.34
N ARG A 186 11.63 -7.64 -3.66
CA ARG A 186 12.22 -8.11 -2.41
C ARG A 186 12.03 -7.08 -1.30
N THR A 187 11.71 -7.57 -0.10
CA THR A 187 11.69 -6.73 1.08
C THR A 187 13.10 -6.29 1.47
N GLN A 188 13.22 -5.08 2.01
CA GLN A 188 14.48 -4.53 2.48
C GLN A 188 14.87 -5.16 3.82
N ASN A 189 15.66 -6.24 3.76
CA ASN A 189 16.30 -6.84 4.91
C ASN A 189 17.63 -7.46 4.47
N ALA A 190 18.74 -6.93 4.97
CA ALA A 190 20.09 -7.38 4.59
C ALA A 190 20.35 -8.86 4.95
N ARG A 191 19.73 -9.38 6.02
CA ARG A 191 19.99 -10.74 6.52
C ARG A 191 19.04 -11.80 5.95
N ALA A 192 17.79 -11.41 5.70
CA ALA A 192 16.74 -12.33 5.26
C ALA A 192 15.69 -11.56 4.45
N PRO A 193 15.96 -11.25 3.17
CA PRO A 193 14.99 -10.63 2.29
C PRO A 193 13.88 -11.64 1.95
N VAL A 194 12.63 -11.21 2.09
CA VAL A 194 11.46 -11.97 1.61
C VAL A 194 11.21 -11.60 0.15
N THR A 195 11.16 -12.62 -0.71
CA THR A 195 10.72 -12.49 -2.11
C THR A 195 9.20 -12.43 -2.17
N VAL A 196 8.67 -11.46 -2.90
CA VAL A 196 7.23 -11.27 -3.09
C VAL A 196 6.94 -11.30 -4.57
N HIS A 197 6.04 -12.19 -4.97
CA HIS A 197 5.52 -12.27 -6.33
C HIS A 197 4.22 -11.50 -6.43
N ILE A 198 4.13 -10.60 -7.40
CA ILE A 198 2.98 -9.75 -7.66
C ILE A 198 2.36 -10.23 -8.97
N TYR A 199 1.15 -10.77 -8.86
CA TYR A 199 0.34 -11.20 -9.99
C TYR A 199 -0.69 -10.12 -10.28
N SER A 200 -0.81 -9.72 -11.53
CA SER A 200 -1.63 -8.59 -11.94
C SER A 200 -2.39 -8.93 -13.21
N LYS A 201 -3.65 -8.51 -13.29
CA LYS A 201 -4.57 -8.73 -14.40
C LYS A 201 -5.27 -7.40 -14.73
N SER A 202 -5.28 -7.01 -16.00
CA SER A 202 -6.04 -5.85 -16.45
C SER A 202 -7.51 -6.20 -16.71
N GLU A 203 -8.36 -5.19 -16.86
CA GLU A 203 -9.76 -5.34 -17.27
C GLU A 203 -9.90 -6.14 -18.59
N SER A 204 -8.98 -5.92 -19.53
CA SER A 204 -9.02 -6.55 -20.85
C SER A 204 -8.71 -8.06 -20.82
N SER A 205 -8.11 -8.56 -19.74
CA SER A 205 -7.74 -9.97 -19.65
C SER A 205 -8.96 -10.89 -19.50
N LYS A 206 -9.02 -11.92 -20.35
CA LYS A 206 -10.03 -12.98 -20.31
C LYS A 206 -9.56 -14.26 -19.63
N TYR A 207 -8.30 -14.30 -19.20
CA TYR A 207 -7.67 -15.49 -18.60
C TYR A 207 -7.52 -15.35 -17.09
N ASP A 208 -7.48 -16.48 -16.39
CA ASP A 208 -7.14 -16.51 -14.96
C ASP A 208 -5.67 -16.19 -14.72
N LEU A 209 -5.34 -15.86 -13.46
CA LEU A 209 -3.97 -15.60 -13.03
C LEU A 209 -3.28 -16.96 -12.82
N ASN A 210 -2.31 -17.28 -13.68
CA ASN A 210 -1.44 -18.45 -13.57
C ASN A 210 -0.22 -18.18 -12.68
#